data_AF-A4P0U9-F1
#
_entry.id   AF-A4P0U9-F1
#
_cell.length_a   1.000
_cell.length_b   1.000
_cell.length_c   1.000
_cell.angle_alpha   90.00
_cell.angle_beta   90.00
_cell.angle_gamma   90.00
#
_symmetry.space_group_name_H-M   'P 1'
#
loop_
_entity.id
_entity.type
_entity.pdbx_description
1 polymer ?
#
loop_
_entity_poly.entity_id
_entity_poly.type
_entity_poly.pdbx_seq_one_letter_code
_entity_poly.pdbx_strand_id
1 'polypeptide(L)'
;MAIVEQKDANADQLNIKEVNTGVMVSDGAGFKKWLARVGNNNAQGEYYLTDLIALANQDNCQVIAVQATDVMEVEGANNRLQLAALERYFQNKTSLQIIT
;
A
#
# COMPACT_ATOMS: atom_id res chain seq x y z
N MET A 1 -3.24 12.02 7.99
CA MET A 1 -3.10 10.59 7.67
C MET A 1 -1.66 10.30 7.24
N ALA A 2 -1.11 9.15 7.65
CA ALA A 2 0.22 8.68 7.30
C ALA A 2 0.23 7.14 7.33
N ILE A 3 1.23 6.52 6.70
CA ILE A 3 1.49 5.08 6.78
C ILE A 3 2.69 4.89 7.71
N VAL A 4 2.61 3.94 8.62
CA VAL A 4 3.67 3.66 9.61
C VAL A 4 4.04 2.18 9.49
N GLU A 5 5.34 1.91 9.35
CA GLU A 5 5.85 0.55 9.32
C GLU A 5 5.59 -0.15 10.65
N GLN A 6 5.29 -1.46 10.61
CA GLN A 6 4.92 -2.21 11.81
C GLN A 6 6.01 -2.15 12.89
N LYS A 7 7.28 -2.09 12.50
CA LYS A 7 8.42 -2.02 13.43
C LYS A 7 8.52 -0.67 14.16
N ASP A 8 7.99 0.38 13.55
CA ASP A 8 8.04 1.75 14.06
C ASP A 8 6.70 2.19 14.69
N ALA A 9 5.67 1.33 14.60
CA ALA A 9 4.33 1.58 15.12
C ALA A 9 4.30 1.53 16.66
N ASN A 10 3.62 2.51 17.26
CA ASN A 10 3.30 2.52 18.68
C ASN A 10 2.13 1.58 19.03
N ALA A 11 1.85 1.39 20.32
CA ALA A 11 0.80 0.48 20.80
C ALA A 11 -0.61 0.82 20.24
N ASP A 12 -0.93 2.10 20.06
CA ASP A 12 -2.22 2.51 19.51
C ASP A 12 -2.30 2.23 18.01
N GLN A 13 -1.22 2.47 17.28
CA GLN A 13 -1.11 2.20 15.84
C GLN A 13 -1.16 0.71 15.53
N LEU A 14 -0.59 -0.15 16.38
CA LEU A 14 -0.66 -1.60 16.23
C LEU A 14 -2.09 -2.17 16.34
N ASN A 15 -3.04 -1.40 16.86
CA ASN A 15 -4.46 -1.78 16.87
C ASN A 15 -5.19 -1.46 15.55
N ILE A 16 -4.57 -0.71 14.63
CA ILE A 16 -5.14 -0.40 13.31
C ILE A 16 -5.13 -1.66 12.45
N LYS A 17 -6.29 -2.00 11.88
CA LYS A 17 -6.48 -3.21 11.04
C LYS A 17 -6.41 -2.94 9.54
N GLU A 18 -6.12 -1.71 9.15
CA GLU A 18 -5.89 -1.34 7.75
C GLU A 18 -4.40 -1.44 7.44
N VAL A 19 -4.08 -2.01 6.27
CA VAL A 19 -2.71 -2.17 5.79
C VAL A 19 -2.57 -1.48 4.43
N ASN A 20 -1.41 -0.88 4.18
CA ASN A 20 -1.08 -0.39 2.85
C ASN A 20 -0.69 -1.56 1.94
N THR A 21 -1.29 -1.61 0.75
CA THR A 21 -1.06 -2.68 -0.25
C THR A 21 0.02 -2.32 -1.27
N GLY A 22 0.72 -1.20 -1.09
CA GLY A 22 1.71 -0.67 -2.04
C GLY A 22 1.13 0.06 -3.24
N VAL A 23 -0.20 0.13 -3.39
CA VAL A 23 -0.86 0.85 -4.47
C VAL A 23 -1.22 2.27 -4.04
N MET A 24 -0.82 3.26 -4.85
CA MET A 24 -1.13 4.67 -4.62
C MET A 24 -1.38 5.39 -5.94
N VAL A 25 -2.27 6.39 -5.91
CA VAL A 25 -2.62 7.20 -7.09
C VAL A 25 -2.63 8.67 -6.68
N SER A 26 -2.04 9.52 -7.51
CA SER A 26 -2.08 10.98 -7.37
C SER A 26 -1.84 11.64 -8.73
N ASP A 27 -2.05 12.95 -8.82
CA ASP A 27 -1.61 13.69 -9.98
C ASP A 27 -0.07 13.72 -10.06
N GLY A 28 0.46 13.78 -11.28
CA GLY A 28 1.90 13.68 -11.50
C GLY A 28 2.70 14.86 -10.94
N ALA A 29 2.10 16.04 -10.77
CA ALA A 29 2.78 17.21 -10.24
C ALA A 29 2.93 17.12 -8.71
N GLY A 30 1.85 16.76 -8.02
CA GLY A 30 1.84 16.44 -6.59
C GLY A 30 2.83 15.33 -6.26
N PHE A 31 2.76 14.21 -6.99
CA PHE A 31 3.68 13.08 -6.78
C PHE A 31 5.15 13.49 -6.85
N LYS A 32 5.55 14.22 -7.90
CA LYS A 32 6.92 14.70 -8.07
C LYS A 32 7.35 15.64 -6.94
N LYS A 33 6.46 16.56 -6.52
CA LYS A 33 6.69 17.50 -5.43
C LYS A 33 6.97 16.78 -4.12
N TRP A 34 6.18 15.77 -3.77
CA TRP A 34 6.36 15.01 -2.52
C TRP A 34 7.54 14.06 -2.60
N LEU A 35 7.74 13.39 -3.74
CA LEU A 35 8.88 12.50 -3.94
C LEU A 35 10.23 13.21 -3.69
N ALA A 36 10.36 14.47 -4.13
CA ALA A 36 11.56 15.29 -3.89
C ALA A 36 11.81 15.64 -2.41
N ARG A 37 10.83 15.42 -1.53
CA ARG A 37 10.90 15.69 -0.09
C ARG A 37 11.04 14.41 0.75
N VAL A 38 10.93 13.22 0.13
CA VAL A 38 11.12 11.96 0.85
C VAL A 38 12.57 11.89 1.31
N GLY A 39 12.75 11.66 2.60
CA GLY A 39 14.05 11.46 3.23
C GLY A 39 14.19 10.05 3.78
N ASN A 40 15.30 9.79 4.46
CA ASN A 40 15.60 8.49 5.05
C ASN A 40 15.91 8.57 6.55
N ASN A 41 15.33 9.57 7.23
CA ASN A 41 15.50 9.78 8.67
C ASN A 41 14.57 8.87 9.49
N ASN A 42 14.72 7.56 9.29
CA ASN A 42 14.04 6.50 10.04
C ASN A 42 15.06 5.52 10.62
N ALA A 43 14.60 4.56 11.43
CA ALA A 43 15.46 3.62 12.12
C ALA A 43 16.28 2.72 11.17
N GLN A 44 15.83 2.49 9.93
CA GLN A 44 16.54 1.68 8.94
C GLN A 44 17.45 2.50 8.02
N GLY A 45 17.30 3.82 7.94
CA GLY A 45 18.03 4.67 6.99
C GLY A 45 17.57 4.52 5.54
N GLU A 46 16.35 4.03 5.31
CA GLU A 46 15.79 3.71 3.98
C GLU A 46 14.81 4.79 3.49
N TYR A 47 14.58 4.86 2.18
CA TYR A 47 13.54 5.72 1.61
C TYR A 47 12.24 4.95 1.46
N TYR A 48 11.17 5.41 2.10
CA TYR A 48 9.85 4.80 1.97
C TYR A 48 8.95 5.62 1.06
N LEU A 49 8.48 5.00 -0.03
CA LEU A 49 7.52 5.65 -0.94
C LEU A 49 6.20 6.00 -0.23
N THR A 50 5.87 5.27 0.84
CA THR A 50 4.67 5.51 1.65
C THR A 50 4.69 6.87 2.38
N ASP A 51 5.86 7.49 2.57
CA ASP A 51 6.00 8.82 3.18
C ASP A 51 5.34 9.93 2.34
N LEU A 52 5.12 9.70 1.05
CA LEU A 52 4.37 10.64 0.20
C LEU A 52 2.99 10.96 0.79
N ILE A 53 2.35 10.01 1.48
CA ILE A 53 1.03 10.21 2.08
C ILE A 53 1.07 11.24 3.21
N ALA A 54 2.09 11.16 4.08
CA ALA A 54 2.28 12.14 5.15
C ALA A 54 2.59 13.53 4.57
N LEU A 55 3.43 13.60 3.54
CA LEU A 55 3.80 14.84 2.85
C LEU A 55 2.60 15.50 2.14
N ALA A 56 1.77 14.71 1.47
CA ALA A 56 0.54 15.19 0.85
C ALA A 56 -0.45 15.74 1.90
N ASN A 57 -0.59 15.02 3.02
CA ASN A 57 -1.45 15.45 4.12
C ASN A 57 -0.95 16.75 4.79
N GLN A 58 0.38 16.94 4.92
CA GLN A 58 0.98 18.19 5.40
C GLN A 58 0.71 19.37 4.46
N ASP A 59 0.62 19.12 3.15
CA ASP A 59 0.26 20.12 2.15
C ASP A 59 -1.25 20.40 2.08
N ASN A 60 -2.05 19.86 3.02
CA ASN A 60 -3.51 19.93 3.07
C ASN A 60 -4.20 19.31 1.84
N CYS A 61 -3.54 18.38 1.14
CA CYS A 61 -4.19 17.60 0.09
C CYS A 61 -5.11 16.56 0.72
N GLN A 62 -6.27 16.35 0.09
CA GLN A 62 -7.20 15.31 0.52
C GLN A 62 -6.58 13.94 0.24
N VAL A 63 -6.37 13.16 1.31
CA VAL A 63 -5.91 11.77 1.22
C VAL A 63 -7.09 10.87 1.57
N ILE A 64 -7.38 9.91 0.69
CA ILE A 64 -8.50 8.97 0.85
C ILE A 64 -7.94 7.55 0.75
N ALA A 65 -8.25 6.71 1.73
CA ALA A 65 -8.00 5.28 1.65
C ALA A 65 -9.12 4.59 0.84
N VAL A 66 -8.75 3.70 -0.06
CA VAL A 66 -9.69 2.87 -0.83
C VAL A 66 -9.44 1.42 -0.44
N GLN A 67 -10.47 0.77 0.10
CA GLN A 67 -10.39 -0.63 0.53
C GLN A 67 -10.72 -1.55 -0.65
N ALA A 68 -9.88 -2.57 -0.84
CA ALA A 68 -10.17 -3.63 -1.81
C ALA A 68 -11.39 -4.44 -1.34
N THR A 69 -12.25 -4.81 -2.27
CA THR A 69 -13.39 -5.68 -1.98
C THR A 69 -13.00 -7.15 -1.84
N ASP A 70 -11.86 -7.52 -2.44
CA ASP A 70 -11.27 -8.84 -2.32
C ASP A 70 -9.78 -8.71 -1.97
N VAL A 71 -9.37 -9.35 -0.88
CA VAL A 71 -7.98 -9.35 -0.43
C VAL A 71 -7.04 -9.92 -1.48
N MET A 72 -7.49 -10.90 -2.27
CA MET A 72 -6.67 -11.56 -3.28
C MET A 72 -6.32 -10.67 -4.48
N GLU A 73 -7.01 -9.53 -4.65
CA GLU A 73 -6.67 -8.53 -5.69
C GLU A 73 -5.47 -7.65 -5.30
N VAL A 74 -5.15 -7.59 -4.01
CA VAL A 74 -4.11 -6.73 -3.46
C VAL A 74 -3.03 -7.49 -2.68
N GLU A 75 -3.17 -8.81 -2.59
CA GLU A 75 -2.21 -9.69 -1.94
C GLU A 75 -0.94 -9.83 -2.80
N GLY A 76 0.23 -9.66 -2.16
CA GLY A 76 1.53 -9.88 -2.78
C GLY A 76 2.05 -11.31 -2.58
N ALA A 77 3.05 -11.70 -3.37
CA ALA A 77 3.76 -12.96 -3.15
C ALA A 77 5.25 -12.73 -2.88
N ASN A 78 5.69 -13.13 -1.69
CA ASN A 78 7.08 -13.09 -1.26
C ASN A 78 7.78 -14.45 -1.41
N ASN A 79 7.03 -15.52 -1.69
CA ASN A 79 7.56 -16.85 -1.90
C ASN A 79 6.74 -17.64 -2.94
N ARG A 80 7.27 -18.80 -3.36
CA ARG A 80 6.67 -19.64 -4.39
C ARG A 80 5.31 -20.23 -4.00
N LEU A 81 5.09 -20.50 -2.71
CA LEU A 81 3.81 -21.04 -2.24
C LEU A 81 2.72 -19.97 -2.34
N GLN A 82 3.03 -18.74 -1.94
CA GLN A 82 2.13 -17.58 -2.10
C GLN A 82 1.83 -17.32 -3.58
N LEU A 83 2.85 -17.34 -4.45
CA LEU A 83 2.64 -17.17 -5.88
C LEU A 83 1.71 -18.25 -6.47
N ALA A 84 1.88 -19.51 -6.08
CA ALA A 84 0.99 -20.59 -6.52
C ALA A 84 -0.46 -20.42 -6.03
N ALA A 85 -0.65 -19.85 -4.83
CA ALA A 85 -1.98 -19.54 -4.31
C ALA A 85 -2.66 -18.42 -5.10
N LEU A 86 -1.93 -17.34 -5.42
CA LEU A 86 -2.43 -16.26 -6.27
C LEU A 86 -2.82 -16.76 -7.67
N GLU A 87 -1.98 -17.60 -8.27
CA GLU A 87 -2.25 -18.22 -9.58
C GLU A 87 -3.51 -19.09 -9.55
N ARG A 88 -3.68 -19.92 -8.51
CA ARG A 88 -4.88 -20.76 -8.35
C ARG A 88 -6.14 -19.90 -8.24
N TYR A 89 -6.08 -18.81 -7.48
CA TYR A 89 -7.18 -17.87 -7.35
C TYR A 89 -7.51 -17.23 -8.71
N PHE A 90 -6.49 -16.76 -9.44
CA PHE A 90 -6.65 -16.15 -10.76
C PHE A 90 -7.31 -17.11 -11.77
N GLN A 91 -6.86 -18.37 -11.81
CA GLN A 91 -7.46 -19.41 -12.66
C GLN A 91 -8.94 -19.64 -12.34
N ASN A 92 -9.29 -19.73 -11.06
CA ASN A 92 -10.68 -19.93 -10.63
C ASN A 92 -11.56 -18.73 -11.02
N LYS A 93 -11.08 -17.50 -10.80
CA LYS A 93 -11.80 -16.27 -11.15
C LYS A 93 -12.04 -16.15 -12.66
N THR A 94 -11.01 -16.43 -13.46
CA THR A 94 -11.10 -16.41 -14.93
C THR A 94 -12.06 -17.47 -15.44
N SER A 95 -12.04 -18.68 -14.87
CA SER A 95 -12.96 -19.76 -15.23
C SER A 95 -14.42 -19.35 -15.01
N LEU A 96 -14.74 -18.72 -13.87
CA LEU A 96 -16.09 -18.23 -13.56
C LEU A 96 -16.57 -17.15 -14.54
N GLN A 97 -15.67 -16.28 -15.02
CA GLN A 97 -15.98 -15.24 -16.00
C GLN A 97 -16.33 -15.79 -17.38
N ILE A 98 -15.79 -16.96 -17.76
CA ILE A 98 -16.07 -17.58 -19.08
C ILE A 98 -17.43 -18.31 -19.08
N ILE A 99 -17.94 -18.68 -17.90
CA ILE A 99 -19.22 -19.39 -17.74
C ILE A 99 -20.42 -18.41 -17.72
N THR A 100 -20.16 -17.11 -17.52
CA THR A 100 -21.17 -16.04 -17.43
C THR A 100 -21.20 -15.22 -18.71
#